data_AF-A0A349HGN8-F1
#
_entry.id   AF-A0A349HGN8-F1
#
_cell.length_a   1.000
_cell.length_b   1.000
_cell.length_c   1.000
_cell.angle_alpha   90.00
_cell.angle_beta   90.00
_cell.angle_gamma   90.00
#
_symmetry.space_group_name_H-M   'P 1'
#
loop_
_entity.id
_entity.type
_entity.pdbx_description
1 polymer ?
#
loop_
_entity_poly.entity_id
_entity_poly.type
_entity_poly.pdbx_seq_one_letter_code
_entity_poly.pdbx_strand_id
1 'polypeptide(L)'
;MRYQGEEALGLIETLGMVPSIGGADQMLKTADVKLVGYENIGSTLVAVMVRGDVAAVKASVEAGAATAKEIGELTAQNVMPRPIRGVGDIVSVHGVETAETDYSGPRPRAMGLIETFGIVFVLEAADAMMKAADVELIGYENVASGYISVLVQGDVAACQAAVEAGVKAVENMDAKVYASLVIPTPHRDLEQITKIYAIDNLLP
;
A
#
# COMPACT_ATOMS: atom_id res chain seq x y z
N MET A 1 18.01 -5.41 4.68
CA MET A 1 18.90 -4.27 5.01
C MET A 1 18.20 -3.16 5.81
N ARG A 2 18.72 -2.87 7.01
CA ARG A 2 18.28 -1.81 7.93
C ARG A 2 18.64 -0.40 7.42
N TYR A 3 17.73 0.58 7.55
CA TYR A 3 18.05 2.00 7.33
C TYR A 3 18.84 2.58 8.50
N GLN A 4 20.01 3.19 8.23
CA GLN A 4 20.96 3.62 9.27
C GLN A 4 20.94 5.14 9.55
N GLY A 5 20.16 5.93 8.80
CA GLY A 5 20.31 7.38 8.75
C GLY A 5 21.38 7.83 7.76
N GLU A 6 21.67 9.14 7.75
CA GLU A 6 22.66 9.84 6.91
C GLU A 6 22.43 9.82 5.39
N GLU A 7 21.38 9.13 4.93
CA GLU A 7 20.84 9.14 3.57
C GLU A 7 19.48 9.86 3.58
N ALA A 8 18.98 10.35 2.44
CA ALA A 8 17.70 11.05 2.45
C ALA A 8 16.55 10.08 2.78
N LEU A 9 15.59 10.55 3.57
CA LEU A 9 14.39 9.81 3.95
C LEU A 9 13.15 10.54 3.44
N GLY A 10 12.31 9.83 2.70
CA GLY A 10 11.02 10.29 2.23
C GLY A 10 9.91 9.61 3.00
N LEU A 11 8.88 10.38 3.35
CA LEU A 11 7.77 9.95 4.20
C LEU A 11 6.47 10.43 3.57
N ILE A 12 5.50 9.52 3.46
CA ILE A 12 4.08 9.87 3.29
C ILE A 12 3.28 9.15 4.37
N GLU A 13 2.24 9.79 4.86
CA GLU A 13 1.29 9.23 5.81
C GLU A 13 -0.13 9.48 5.32
N THR A 14 -0.96 8.45 5.38
CA THR A 14 -2.32 8.45 4.86
C THR A 14 -3.31 7.94 5.90
N LEU A 15 -4.57 8.30 5.71
CA LEU A 15 -5.68 7.61 6.32
C LEU A 15 -6.01 6.40 5.45
N GLY A 16 -5.85 5.20 6.00
CA GLY A 16 -6.09 3.94 5.30
C GLY A 16 -4.90 3.42 4.50
N MET A 17 -4.93 2.12 4.22
CA MET A 17 -3.87 1.39 3.52
C MET A 17 -3.92 1.64 2.01
N VAL A 18 -5.10 1.71 1.39
CA VAL A 18 -5.23 1.81 -0.07
C VAL A 18 -4.58 3.08 -0.64
N PRO A 19 -4.80 4.29 -0.10
CA PRO A 19 -4.05 5.47 -0.53
C PRO A 19 -2.54 5.33 -0.24
N SER A 20 -2.15 4.65 0.84
CA SER A 20 -0.75 4.39 1.17
C SER A 20 -0.05 3.54 0.11
N ILE A 21 -0.68 2.43 -0.31
CA ILE A 21 -0.14 1.53 -1.34
C ILE A 21 -0.07 2.23 -2.69
N GLY A 22 -1.09 2.98 -3.08
CA GLY A 22 -1.04 3.76 -4.33
C GLY A 22 0.03 4.84 -4.30
N GLY A 23 0.19 5.54 -3.17
CA GLY A 23 1.28 6.47 -2.95
C GLY A 23 2.65 5.79 -3.05
N ALA A 24 2.85 4.66 -2.37
CA ALA A 24 4.09 3.89 -2.40
C ALA A 24 4.45 3.40 -3.82
N ASP A 25 3.47 2.89 -4.56
CA ASP A 25 3.66 2.46 -5.95
C ASP A 25 4.19 3.61 -6.81
N GLN A 26 3.56 4.78 -6.69
CA GLN A 26 3.98 5.97 -7.43
C GLN A 26 5.36 6.48 -6.97
N MET A 27 5.65 6.46 -5.67
CA MET A 27 6.95 6.84 -5.11
C MET A 27 8.08 6.02 -5.74
N LEU A 28 7.90 4.69 -5.79
CA LEU A 28 8.88 3.73 -6.27
C LEU A 28 9.06 3.77 -7.80
N LYS A 29 8.00 4.14 -8.55
CA LYS A 29 8.07 4.29 -10.01
C LYS A 29 8.65 5.63 -10.47
N THR A 30 8.58 6.65 -9.64
CA THR A 30 8.95 8.03 -10.03
C THR A 30 10.45 8.26 -10.04
N ALA A 31 11.18 7.65 -9.11
CA ALA A 31 12.63 7.84 -8.97
C ALA A 31 13.30 6.61 -8.38
N ASP A 32 14.62 6.52 -8.51
CA ASP A 32 15.42 5.46 -7.88
C ASP A 32 15.47 5.68 -6.35
N VAL A 33 14.45 5.15 -5.68
CA VAL A 33 14.33 5.11 -4.23
C VAL A 33 14.04 3.69 -3.78
N LYS A 34 14.41 3.37 -2.55
CA LYS A 34 14.16 2.05 -1.96
C LYS A 34 13.15 2.17 -0.84
N LEU A 35 12.15 1.29 -0.84
CA LEU A 35 11.27 1.12 0.30
C LEU A 35 12.10 0.64 1.50
N VAL A 36 11.96 1.31 2.64
CA VAL A 36 12.72 0.98 3.87
C VAL A 36 11.83 0.73 5.07
N GLY A 37 10.60 1.21 5.04
CA GLY A 37 9.68 0.98 6.12
C GLY A 37 8.24 1.19 5.71
N TYR A 38 7.38 0.48 6.43
CA TYR A 38 5.94 0.60 6.36
C TYR A 38 5.43 0.42 7.78
N GLU A 39 4.56 1.31 8.22
CA GLU A 39 3.95 1.22 9.54
C GLU A 39 2.44 1.40 9.41
N ASN A 40 1.69 0.45 9.94
CA ASN A 40 0.30 0.64 10.32
C ASN A 40 0.30 1.08 11.79
N ILE A 41 0.16 2.39 12.01
CA ILE A 41 0.25 3.02 13.34
C ILE A 41 -0.98 2.63 14.20
N GLY A 42 -2.06 2.23 13.54
CA GLY A 42 -3.39 2.13 14.13
C GLY A 42 -4.11 3.47 14.10
N SER A 43 -5.36 3.48 14.56
CA SER A 43 -6.26 4.62 14.40
C SER A 43 -6.34 5.12 12.96
N THR A 44 -6.34 4.19 12.01
CA THR A 44 -6.42 4.42 10.55
C THR A 44 -5.17 5.01 9.89
N LEU A 45 -4.10 5.31 10.64
CA LEU A 45 -2.91 5.93 10.06
C LEU A 45 -1.93 4.89 9.51
N VAL A 46 -1.45 5.13 8.29
CA VAL A 46 -0.46 4.30 7.61
C VAL A 46 0.65 5.17 7.05
N ALA A 47 1.90 4.83 7.37
CA ALA A 47 3.08 5.53 6.88
C ALA A 47 3.94 4.64 5.98
N VAL A 48 4.44 5.23 4.88
CA VAL A 48 5.41 4.61 3.97
C VAL A 48 6.69 5.42 3.99
N MET A 49 7.82 4.72 4.04
CA MET A 49 9.15 5.31 4.18
C MET A 49 10.06 4.82 3.06
N VAL A 50 10.66 5.75 2.31
CA VAL A 50 11.65 5.44 1.26
C VAL A 50 12.99 6.13 1.54
N ARG A 51 14.07 5.59 0.98
CA ARG A 51 15.40 6.23 0.99
C ARG A 51 15.98 6.37 -0.40
N GLY A 52 16.97 7.25 -0.53
CA GLY A 52 17.78 7.38 -1.73
C GLY A 52 18.55 8.70 -1.73
N ASP A 53 18.94 9.14 -2.92
CA ASP A 53 19.50 10.48 -3.10
C ASP A 53 18.45 11.56 -2.83
N VAL A 54 18.85 12.69 -2.24
CA VAL A 54 17.93 13.77 -1.82
C VAL A 54 17.02 14.23 -2.97
N ALA A 55 17.54 14.33 -4.19
CA ALA A 55 16.75 14.75 -5.35
C ALA A 55 15.71 13.69 -5.75
N ALA A 56 16.10 12.41 -5.76
CA ALA A 56 15.20 11.29 -6.05
C ALA A 56 14.09 11.18 -5.00
N VAL A 57 14.44 11.30 -3.72
CA VAL A 57 13.48 11.26 -2.61
C VAL A 57 12.49 12.42 -2.68
N LYS A 58 12.92 13.63 -3.05
CA LYS A 58 12.01 14.77 -3.24
C LYS A 58 10.98 14.50 -4.33
N ALA A 59 11.44 14.09 -5.52
CA ALA A 59 10.56 13.78 -6.64
C ALA A 59 9.60 12.63 -6.31
N SER A 60 10.12 11.59 -5.66
CA SER A 60 9.37 10.43 -5.22
C SER A 60 8.23 10.81 -4.25
N VAL A 61 8.54 11.54 -3.17
CA VAL A 61 7.55 11.98 -2.17
C VAL A 61 6.49 12.89 -2.78
N GLU A 62 6.88 13.83 -3.64
CA GLU A 62 5.92 14.72 -4.31
C GLU A 62 4.89 13.95 -5.15
N ALA A 63 5.37 13.02 -5.99
CA ALA A 63 4.48 12.22 -6.83
C ALA A 63 3.61 11.23 -6.02
N GLY A 64 4.21 10.58 -5.02
CA GLY A 64 3.52 9.68 -4.10
C GLY A 64 2.40 10.36 -3.33
N ALA A 65 2.70 11.52 -2.75
CA ALA A 65 1.75 12.30 -1.99
C ALA A 65 0.58 12.81 -2.84
N ALA A 66 0.86 13.25 -4.08
CA ALA A 66 -0.19 13.64 -5.03
C ALA A 66 -1.14 12.48 -5.32
N THR A 67 -0.59 11.28 -5.59
CA THR A 67 -1.39 10.07 -5.87
C THR A 67 -2.20 9.62 -4.65
N ALA A 68 -1.58 9.57 -3.47
CA ALA A 68 -2.26 9.22 -2.23
C ALA A 68 -3.46 10.13 -1.95
N LYS A 69 -3.31 11.44 -2.21
CA LYS A 69 -4.37 12.44 -2.05
C LYS A 69 -5.51 12.32 -3.07
N GLU A 70 -5.24 11.77 -4.25
CA GLU A 70 -6.29 11.48 -5.24
C GLU A 70 -7.10 10.23 -4.86
N ILE A 71 -6.47 9.24 -4.23
CA ILE A 71 -7.09 7.97 -3.84
C ILE A 71 -7.86 8.09 -2.51
N GLY A 72 -7.30 8.82 -1.54
CA GLY A 72 -7.83 8.97 -0.20
C GLY A 72 -7.27 10.20 0.50
N GLU A 73 -7.15 10.15 1.83
CA GLU A 73 -6.64 11.28 2.60
C GLU A 73 -5.13 11.13 2.88
N LEU A 74 -4.34 12.09 2.43
CA LEU A 74 -2.94 12.27 2.83
C LEU A 74 -2.89 13.15 4.08
N THR A 75 -2.40 12.61 5.20
CA THR A 75 -2.31 13.32 6.47
C THR A 75 -1.00 14.09 6.61
N ALA A 76 0.11 13.53 6.12
CA ALA A 76 1.41 14.17 6.15
C ALA A 76 2.32 13.71 5.01
N GLN A 77 3.30 14.56 4.67
CA GLN A 77 4.43 14.20 3.83
C GLN A 77 5.68 14.93 4.32
N ASN A 78 6.86 14.33 4.17
CA ASN A 78 8.12 14.99 4.51
C ASN A 78 9.30 14.42 3.72
N VAL A 79 10.33 15.25 3.56
CA VAL A 79 11.64 14.84 3.05
C VAL A 79 12.69 15.31 4.04
N MET A 80 13.43 14.38 4.61
CA MET A 80 14.55 14.65 5.49
C MET A 80 15.87 14.39 4.74
N PRO A 81 16.64 15.42 4.36
CA PRO A 81 17.80 15.23 3.48
C PRO A 81 18.93 14.39 4.07
N ARG A 82 19.10 14.42 5.40
CA ARG A 82 20.17 13.71 6.09
C ARG A 82 19.84 13.49 7.57
N PRO A 83 18.90 12.58 7.90
CA PRO A 83 18.56 12.26 9.29
C PRO A 83 19.79 11.77 10.05
N ILE A 84 19.92 12.17 11.32
CA ILE A 84 20.97 11.63 12.19
C ILE A 84 20.75 10.13 12.44
N ARG A 85 21.82 9.40 12.77
CA ARG A 85 21.78 7.94 12.96
C ARG A 85 20.68 7.46 13.92
N GLY A 86 20.44 8.17 15.02
CA GLY A 86 19.39 7.81 15.97
C GLY A 86 17.97 7.80 15.38
N VAL A 87 17.72 8.60 14.34
CA VAL A 87 16.44 8.53 13.59
C VAL A 87 16.38 7.25 12.75
N GLY A 88 17.51 6.81 12.21
CA GLY A 88 17.61 5.53 11.51
C GLY A 88 17.22 4.36 12.40
N ASP A 89 17.59 4.40 13.69
CA ASP A 89 17.21 3.37 14.64
C ASP A 89 15.68 3.27 14.83
N ILE A 90 14.96 4.40 14.81
CA ILE A 90 13.49 4.45 14.88
C ILE A 90 12.86 3.84 13.63
N VAL A 91 13.25 4.32 12.44
CA VAL A 91 12.74 3.82 11.16
C VAL A 91 12.94 2.30 11.03
N SER A 92 14.04 1.78 11.58
CA SER A 92 14.37 0.36 11.52
C SER A 92 13.41 -0.56 12.25
N VAL A 93 12.66 -0.06 13.24
CA VAL A 93 11.63 -0.83 13.95
C VAL A 93 10.46 -1.15 13.01
N HIS A 94 10.24 -0.29 12.02
CA HIS A 94 9.18 -0.39 11.00
C HIS A 94 9.72 -0.94 9.68
N GLY A 95 10.88 -1.59 9.72
CA GLY A 95 11.56 -2.08 8.53
C GLY A 95 10.78 -3.20 7.86
N VAL A 96 10.45 -3.02 6.58
CA VAL A 96 9.96 -4.12 5.76
C VAL A 96 11.10 -5.04 5.34
N GLU A 97 10.79 -6.31 5.06
CA GLU A 97 11.79 -7.31 4.65
C GLU A 97 12.48 -6.89 3.36
N THR A 98 13.62 -6.26 3.55
CA THR A 98 14.60 -5.88 2.53
C THR A 98 15.55 -7.04 2.27
N ALA A 99 15.00 -8.27 2.15
CA ALA A 99 15.64 -9.27 1.33
C ALA A 99 15.85 -8.59 -0.04
N GLU A 100 17.01 -8.76 -0.67
CA GLU A 100 17.22 -8.22 -2.01
C GLU A 100 16.01 -8.66 -2.84
N THR A 101 15.18 -7.70 -3.23
CA THR A 101 13.96 -8.02 -3.97
C THR A 101 14.43 -8.79 -5.19
N ASP A 102 13.99 -10.03 -5.33
CA ASP A 102 14.46 -10.87 -6.41
C ASP A 102 13.87 -10.32 -7.72
N TYR A 103 14.63 -9.45 -8.37
CA TYR A 103 14.27 -8.89 -9.65
C TYR A 103 14.31 -9.93 -10.79
N SER A 104 14.85 -11.13 -10.54
CA SER A 104 14.87 -12.25 -11.49
C SER A 104 13.57 -13.05 -11.53
N GLY A 105 12.76 -12.99 -10.46
CA GLY A 105 11.43 -13.62 -10.39
C GLY A 105 10.40 -13.01 -11.36
N PRO A 106 9.23 -13.66 -11.54
CA PRO A 106 8.15 -13.11 -12.36
C PRO A 106 7.71 -11.74 -11.85
N ARG A 107 7.31 -10.83 -12.74
CA ARG A 107 6.76 -9.53 -12.33
C ARG A 107 5.44 -9.76 -11.60
N PRO A 108 5.13 -9.00 -10.54
CA PRO A 108 3.84 -9.08 -9.90
C PRO A 108 2.74 -8.73 -10.89
N ARG A 109 1.62 -9.46 -10.80
CA ARG A 109 0.46 -9.23 -11.67
C ARG A 109 -0.29 -7.98 -11.20
N ALA A 110 -1.33 -7.58 -11.94
CA ALA A 110 -2.14 -6.43 -11.55
C ALA A 110 -2.78 -6.65 -10.18
N MET A 111 -2.98 -5.57 -9.44
CA MET A 111 -3.56 -5.60 -8.10
C MET A 111 -4.84 -4.79 -8.06
N GLY A 112 -5.88 -5.35 -7.45
CA GLY A 112 -7.12 -4.64 -7.12
C GLY A 112 -7.26 -4.50 -5.61
N LEU A 113 -7.62 -3.32 -5.13
CA LEU A 113 -7.75 -3.03 -3.71
C LEU A 113 -9.08 -2.33 -3.43
N ILE A 114 -9.75 -2.72 -2.34
CA ILE A 114 -10.93 -2.03 -1.80
C ILE A 114 -10.74 -1.85 -0.30
N GLU A 115 -11.00 -0.64 0.18
CA GLU A 115 -10.99 -0.28 1.59
C GLU A 115 -12.37 0.26 2.01
N THR A 116 -12.87 -0.24 3.13
CA THR A 116 -14.20 0.11 3.65
C THR A 116 -14.15 0.44 5.14
N PHE A 117 -15.19 1.11 5.64
CA PHE A 117 -15.39 1.28 7.07
C PHE A 117 -16.27 0.15 7.62
N GLY A 118 -15.65 -0.92 8.11
CA GLY A 118 -16.30 -2.04 8.78
C GLY A 118 -16.19 -3.36 8.02
N ILE A 119 -16.00 -4.44 8.79
CA ILE A 119 -15.66 -5.76 8.23
C ILE A 119 -16.81 -6.35 7.41
N VAL A 120 -18.05 -6.01 7.73
CA VAL A 120 -19.23 -6.51 7.01
C VAL A 120 -19.17 -6.08 5.54
N PHE A 121 -18.77 -4.84 5.25
CA PHE A 121 -18.70 -4.33 3.89
C PHE A 121 -17.48 -4.87 3.14
N VAL A 122 -16.32 -4.98 3.80
CA VAL A 122 -15.13 -5.51 3.13
C VAL A 122 -15.29 -6.98 2.74
N LEU A 123 -16.00 -7.76 3.54
CA LEU A 123 -16.26 -9.17 3.24
C LEU A 123 -17.23 -9.31 2.06
N GLU A 124 -18.27 -8.47 1.99
CA GLU A 124 -19.15 -8.42 0.82
C GLU A 124 -18.36 -8.01 -0.44
N ALA A 125 -17.50 -7.00 -0.32
CA ALA A 125 -16.64 -6.56 -1.42
C ALA A 125 -15.73 -7.70 -1.92
N ALA A 126 -15.04 -8.40 -1.01
CA ALA A 126 -14.15 -9.50 -1.37
C ALA A 126 -14.89 -10.67 -2.04
N ASP A 127 -16.05 -11.06 -1.51
CA ASP A 127 -16.88 -12.10 -2.12
C ASP A 127 -17.32 -11.72 -3.54
N ALA A 128 -17.78 -10.48 -3.73
CA ALA A 128 -18.17 -9.97 -5.05
C ALA A 128 -16.99 -9.87 -6.03
N MET A 129 -15.82 -9.41 -5.57
CA MET A 129 -14.59 -9.35 -6.36
C MET A 129 -14.21 -10.71 -6.93
N MET A 130 -14.17 -11.75 -6.07
CA MET A 130 -13.78 -13.11 -6.47
C MET A 130 -14.83 -13.84 -7.29
N LYS A 131 -16.12 -13.48 -7.18
CA LYS A 131 -17.19 -14.04 -8.01
C LYS A 131 -17.27 -13.42 -9.41
N ALA A 132 -16.87 -12.16 -9.55
CA ALA A 132 -17.03 -11.40 -10.79
C ALA A 132 -15.93 -11.67 -11.83
N ALA A 133 -14.72 -12.00 -11.40
CA ALA A 133 -13.58 -12.18 -12.28
C ALA A 133 -12.58 -13.21 -11.73
N ASP A 134 -11.69 -13.69 -12.60
CA ASP A 134 -10.59 -14.59 -12.23
C ASP A 134 -9.48 -13.81 -11.51
N VAL A 135 -9.70 -13.56 -10.22
CA VAL A 135 -8.77 -12.89 -9.31
C VAL A 135 -8.54 -13.74 -8.06
N GLU A 136 -7.32 -13.66 -7.54
CA GLU A 136 -6.89 -14.33 -6.32
C GLU A 136 -6.93 -13.36 -5.15
N LEU A 137 -7.54 -13.72 -4.01
CA LEU A 137 -7.45 -12.93 -2.78
C LEU A 137 -6.05 -13.11 -2.18
N ILE A 138 -5.24 -12.04 -2.23
CA ILE A 138 -3.84 -12.07 -1.78
C ILE A 138 -3.63 -11.45 -0.41
N GLY A 139 -4.59 -10.68 0.11
CA GLY A 139 -4.42 -10.10 1.43
C GLY A 139 -5.67 -9.46 2.03
N TYR A 140 -5.64 -9.35 3.34
CA TYR A 140 -6.64 -8.71 4.19
C TYR A 140 -5.93 -7.88 5.25
N GLU A 141 -6.32 -6.63 5.40
CA GLU A 141 -5.65 -5.71 6.31
C GLU A 141 -6.67 -4.95 7.18
N ASN A 142 -6.29 -4.67 8.43
CA ASN A 142 -7.07 -3.90 9.38
C ASN A 142 -6.18 -2.81 10.03
N VAL A 143 -6.34 -1.55 9.60
CA VAL A 143 -5.67 -0.35 10.15
C VAL A 143 -6.24 0.14 11.49
N ALA A 144 -7.03 -0.68 12.17
CA ALA A 144 -7.81 -0.35 13.36
C ALA A 144 -8.84 0.78 13.10
N SER A 145 -9.64 1.09 14.13
CA SER A 145 -10.67 2.14 14.10
C SER A 145 -11.66 2.06 12.93
N GLY A 146 -11.90 0.85 12.42
CA GLY A 146 -12.97 0.55 11.47
C GLY A 146 -12.54 0.46 10.01
N TYR A 147 -11.35 0.93 9.64
CA TYR A 147 -10.88 0.83 8.26
C TYR A 147 -10.23 -0.52 7.99
N ILE A 148 -10.69 -1.16 6.92
CA ILE A 148 -10.33 -2.54 6.59
C ILE A 148 -10.23 -2.66 5.07
N SER A 149 -9.15 -3.28 4.62
CA SER A 149 -8.81 -3.42 3.21
C SER A 149 -8.73 -4.87 2.77
N VAL A 150 -9.11 -5.14 1.52
CA VAL A 150 -8.90 -6.42 0.82
C VAL A 150 -8.14 -6.20 -0.46
N LEU A 151 -7.25 -7.14 -0.76
CA LEU A 151 -6.33 -7.08 -1.90
C LEU A 151 -6.50 -8.33 -2.75
N VAL A 152 -6.71 -8.14 -4.05
CA VAL A 152 -6.76 -9.23 -5.03
C VAL A 152 -5.69 -9.06 -6.11
N GLN A 153 -5.30 -10.16 -6.74
CA GLN A 153 -4.32 -10.17 -7.82
C GLN A 153 -4.82 -10.96 -9.03
N GLY A 154 -4.56 -10.44 -10.23
CA GLY A 154 -5.06 -11.01 -11.48
C GLY A 154 -4.49 -10.31 -12.71
N ASP A 155 -5.08 -10.57 -13.87
CA ASP A 155 -4.84 -9.74 -15.05
C ASP A 155 -5.53 -8.37 -14.88
N VAL A 156 -5.03 -7.33 -15.57
CA VAL A 156 -5.53 -5.96 -15.41
C VAL A 156 -7.04 -5.87 -15.60
N ALA A 157 -7.59 -6.53 -16.63
CA ALA A 157 -9.02 -6.53 -16.89
C ALA A 157 -9.82 -7.27 -15.80
N ALA A 158 -9.26 -8.36 -15.25
CA ALA A 158 -9.88 -9.10 -14.16
C ALA A 158 -9.91 -8.27 -12.87
N CYS A 159 -8.81 -7.60 -12.52
CA CYS A 159 -8.77 -6.69 -11.37
C CYS A 159 -9.74 -5.52 -11.53
N GLN A 160 -9.85 -4.94 -12.72
CA GLN A 160 -10.80 -3.86 -12.99
C GLN A 160 -12.25 -4.31 -12.77
N ALA A 161 -12.62 -5.46 -13.36
CA ALA A 161 -13.96 -6.02 -13.21
C ALA A 161 -14.26 -6.43 -11.75
N ALA A 162 -13.29 -7.02 -11.06
CA ALA A 162 -13.40 -7.38 -9.65
C ALA A 162 -13.64 -6.15 -8.77
N VAL A 163 -12.81 -5.11 -8.89
CA VAL A 163 -12.94 -3.89 -8.09
C VAL A 163 -14.28 -3.20 -8.36
N GLU A 164 -14.70 -3.08 -9.63
CA GLU A 164 -16.01 -2.50 -9.97
C GLU A 164 -17.17 -3.29 -9.32
N ALA A 165 -17.12 -4.63 -9.36
CA ALA A 165 -18.13 -5.47 -8.75
C ALA A 165 -18.15 -5.35 -7.22
N GLY A 166 -16.98 -5.33 -6.57
CA GLY A 166 -16.85 -5.17 -5.13
C GLY A 166 -17.37 -3.81 -4.64
N VAL A 167 -17.03 -2.72 -5.35
CA VAL A 167 -17.54 -1.39 -5.02
C VAL A 167 -19.06 -1.37 -5.12
N LYS A 168 -19.62 -1.88 -6.21
CA LYS A 168 -21.07 -1.93 -6.42
C LYS A 168 -21.79 -2.78 -5.36
N ALA A 169 -21.18 -3.87 -4.91
CA ALA A 169 -21.74 -4.73 -3.88
C ALA A 169 -21.88 -3.97 -2.55
N VAL A 170 -20.86 -3.20 -2.16
CA VAL A 170 -20.92 -2.33 -0.97
C VAL A 170 -21.96 -1.22 -1.13
N GLU A 171 -22.04 -0.61 -2.32
CA GLU A 171 -23.06 0.42 -2.62
C GLU A 171 -24.49 -0.12 -2.51
N ASN A 172 -24.74 -1.37 -2.92
CA ASN A 172 -26.05 -2.02 -2.78
C ASN A 172 -26.44 -2.29 -1.31
N MET A 173 -25.50 -2.20 -0.38
CA MET A 173 -25.76 -2.26 1.06
C MET A 173 -26.03 -0.87 1.66
N ASP A 174 -26.27 0.15 0.83
CA ASP A 174 -26.42 1.56 1.23
C ASP A 174 -25.19 2.11 1.96
N ALA A 175 -24.00 1.60 1.65
CA ALA A 175 -22.72 2.02 2.20
C ALA A 175 -21.78 2.59 1.14
N LYS A 176 -20.78 3.36 1.56
CA LYS A 176 -19.77 3.93 0.67
C LYS A 176 -18.42 3.27 0.89
N VAL A 177 -17.79 2.83 -0.19
CA VAL A 177 -16.37 2.45 -0.18
C VAL A 177 -15.53 3.67 0.17
N TYR A 178 -14.55 3.51 1.06
CA TYR A 178 -13.66 4.61 1.40
C TYR A 178 -12.72 4.93 0.24
N ALA A 179 -11.97 3.91 -0.18
CA ALA A 179 -11.02 3.98 -1.28
C ALA A 179 -11.05 2.69 -2.09
N SER A 180 -10.82 2.79 -3.39
CA SER A 180 -10.61 1.64 -4.26
C SER A 180 -9.54 1.98 -5.29
N LEU A 181 -8.77 0.99 -5.70
CA LEU A 181 -7.63 1.19 -6.60
C LEU A 181 -7.38 -0.05 -7.44
N VAL A 182 -7.02 0.16 -8.70
CA VAL A 182 -6.39 -0.87 -9.53
C VAL A 182 -5.01 -0.39 -9.90
N ILE A 183 -3.98 -1.19 -9.60
CA ILE A 183 -2.60 -0.95 -10.01
C ILE A 183 -2.28 -1.94 -11.14
N PRO A 184 -2.21 -1.50 -12.41
CA PRO A 184 -2.03 -2.41 -13.54
C PRO A 184 -0.67 -3.12 -13.55
N THR A 185 0.36 -2.46 -13.03
CA THR A 185 1.76 -2.94 -13.04
C THR A 185 2.43 -2.55 -11.71
N PRO A 186 2.08 -3.18 -10.58
CA PRO A 186 2.60 -2.78 -9.28
C PRO A 186 4.12 -2.86 -9.23
N HIS A 187 4.74 -1.90 -8.55
CA HIS A 187 6.16 -1.95 -8.27
C HIS A 187 6.48 -3.19 -7.43
N ARG A 188 7.58 -3.88 -7.75
CA ARG A 188 7.94 -5.16 -7.10
C ARG A 188 8.08 -5.04 -5.58
N ASP A 189 8.69 -3.96 -5.11
CA ASP A 189 8.92 -3.71 -3.69
C ASP A 189 7.62 -3.60 -2.87
N LEU A 190 6.45 -3.41 -3.49
CA LEU A 190 5.17 -3.45 -2.78
C LEU A 190 4.88 -4.84 -2.17
N GLU A 191 5.45 -5.91 -2.73
CA GLU A 191 5.33 -7.25 -2.13
C GLU A 191 5.87 -7.29 -0.70
N GLN A 192 6.84 -6.44 -0.36
CA GLN A 192 7.38 -6.36 0.99
C GLN A 192 6.33 -5.86 2.00
N ILE A 193 5.33 -5.09 1.53
CA ILE A 193 4.20 -4.63 2.35
C ILE A 193 3.08 -5.66 2.30
N THR A 194 2.65 -6.08 1.10
CA THR A 194 1.45 -6.92 0.96
C THR A 194 1.61 -8.31 1.57
N LYS A 195 2.83 -8.87 1.62
CA LYS A 195 3.09 -10.17 2.29
C LYS A 195 2.84 -10.15 3.80
N ILE A 196 2.93 -8.99 4.45
CA ILE A 196 2.57 -8.84 5.87
C ILE A 196 1.11 -9.25 6.09
N TYR A 197 0.27 -9.01 5.08
CA TYR A 197 -1.18 -9.18 5.12
C TYR A 197 -1.65 -10.37 4.28
N ALA A 198 -0.73 -11.24 3.85
CA ALA A 198 -1.08 -12.45 3.12
C ALA A 198 -1.98 -13.35 3.97
N ILE A 199 -3.07 -13.86 3.38
CA ILE A 199 -4.07 -14.65 4.11
C ILE A 199 -3.44 -15.82 4.85
N ASP A 200 -2.48 -16.53 4.24
CA ASP A 200 -1.78 -17.65 4.85
C ASP A 200 -1.03 -17.28 6.14
N ASN A 201 -0.59 -16.03 6.28
CA ASN A 201 0.08 -15.52 7.47
C ASN A 201 -0.90 -15.09 8.58
N LEU A 202 -2.19 -14.97 8.26
CA LEU A 202 -3.23 -14.47 9.16
C LEU A 202 -4.13 -15.59 9.72
N LEU A 203 -4.03 -16.80 9.19
CA LEU A 203 -4.77 -17.97 9.67
C LEU A 203 -4.13 -18.54 10.96
N PRO A 204 -4.95 -19.10 11.88
CA PRO A 204 -4.50 -19.64 13.16
C PRO A 204 -3.77 -20.99 13.07
#